data_AF-A0A3M1UC26-F1
#
_entry.id   AF-A0A3M1UC26-F1
#
_cell.length_a   1.000
_cell.length_b   1.000
_cell.length_c   1.000
_cell.angle_alpha   90.00
_cell.angle_beta   90.00
_cell.angle_gamma   90.00
#
_symmetry.space_group_name_H-M   'P 1'
#
loop_
_entity.id
_entity.type
_entity.pdbx_description
1 polymer ?
#
loop_
_entity_poly.entity_id
_entity_poly.type
_entity_poly.pdbx_seq_one_letter_code
_entity_poly.pdbx_strand_id
1 'polypeptide(L)'
;MNKTFLVAIGILGVAVGANALVIDDFTSGPYSNTIQSGTVIASQAGTMLGGERDTLMTVTSNPFNLNFTVTIQNGLSAISNDVSVDSMFGLDYDGAGEETGGNVFIPGPGLGNLDFSSFDRLRFNFISNDLDLNLRVEIRTYTQGMSFGDFVVPAQQSPFTYDVLFNSLSQQNGGANFADVDRITIYFDGMPSADFALSDIQAVPEPASVAVLIAGLGGLLARRKR
;
A
#
# COMPACT_ATOMS: atom_id res chain seq x y z
N MET A 1 49.17 34.44 32.08
CA MET A 1 48.32 33.23 32.17
C MET A 1 46.88 33.68 32.05
N ASN A 2 46.14 33.21 31.05
CA ASN A 2 44.68 33.04 31.06
C ASN A 2 44.29 32.29 29.78
N LYS A 3 43.95 31.00 29.92
CA LYS A 3 43.48 30.15 28.83
C LYS A 3 41.96 30.13 28.88
N THR A 4 41.31 30.82 27.96
CA THR A 4 39.85 30.81 27.82
C THR A 4 39.45 29.58 27.00
N PHE A 5 38.82 28.60 27.66
CA PHE A 5 38.24 27.42 26.99
C PHE A 5 36.87 27.81 26.43
N LEU A 6 36.75 27.81 25.11
CA LEU A 6 35.47 27.94 24.40
C LEU A 6 34.86 26.53 24.26
N VAL A 7 33.79 26.27 25.00
CA VAL A 7 32.99 25.05 24.86
C VAL A 7 32.06 25.25 23.67
N ALA A 8 32.31 24.52 22.58
CA ALA A 8 31.39 24.41 21.45
C ALA A 8 30.29 23.41 21.81
N ILE A 9 29.06 23.90 22.02
CA ILE A 9 27.88 23.06 22.14
C ILE A 9 27.51 22.59 20.73
N GLY A 10 27.77 21.31 20.44
CA GLY A 10 27.34 20.65 19.22
C GLY A 10 25.84 20.36 19.28
N ILE A 11 25.07 20.94 18.35
CA ILE A 11 23.68 20.57 18.12
C ILE A 11 23.69 19.18 17.46
N LEU A 12 23.44 18.13 18.25
CA LEU A 12 23.04 16.83 17.73
C LEU A 12 21.57 16.96 17.27
N GLY A 13 21.37 17.26 15.99
CA GLY A 13 20.08 17.10 15.35
C GLY A 13 19.78 15.60 15.22
N VAL A 14 18.92 15.07 16.09
CA VAL A 14 18.37 13.73 15.90
C VAL A 14 17.38 13.83 14.75
N ALA A 15 17.75 13.31 13.58
CA ALA A 15 16.79 13.09 12.51
C ALA A 15 15.82 12.00 13.01
N VAL A 16 14.61 12.41 13.39
CA VAL A 16 13.51 11.47 13.62
C VAL A 16 13.13 10.97 12.23
N GLY A 17 13.67 9.82 11.83
CA GLY A 17 13.20 9.14 10.63
C GLY A 17 11.75 8.74 10.85
N ALA A 18 10.85 9.12 9.94
CA ALA A 18 9.54 8.52 9.90
C ALA A 18 9.74 7.00 9.71
N ASN A 19 9.05 6.19 10.51
CA ASN A 19 9.02 4.74 10.33
C ASN A 19 7.96 4.42 9.30
N ALA A 20 8.15 3.34 8.53
CA ALA A 20 7.10 2.87 7.65
C ALA A 20 5.83 2.55 8.46
N LEU A 21 4.68 2.94 7.93
CA LEU A 21 3.39 2.57 8.46
C LEU A 21 2.93 1.31 7.75
N VAL A 22 2.82 0.21 8.50
CA VAL A 22 2.23 -1.04 7.98
C VAL A 22 0.74 -0.80 7.76
N ILE A 23 0.30 -0.98 6.52
CA ILE A 23 -1.12 -0.94 6.16
C ILE A 23 -1.74 -2.30 6.44
N ASP A 24 -1.09 -3.36 5.99
CA ASP A 24 -1.52 -4.74 6.23
C ASP A 24 -0.32 -5.67 6.12
N ASP A 25 -0.17 -6.56 7.10
CA ASP A 25 0.85 -7.61 7.11
C ASP A 25 0.24 -9.02 6.99
N PHE A 26 -1.08 -9.10 6.78
CA PHE A 26 -1.84 -10.34 6.60
C PHE A 26 -1.70 -11.34 7.76
N THR A 27 -1.27 -10.90 8.95
CA THR A 27 -1.14 -11.77 10.13
C THR A 27 -2.46 -11.97 10.89
N SER A 28 -3.46 -11.12 10.60
CA SER A 28 -4.81 -11.17 11.18
C SER A 28 -5.91 -11.07 10.11
N GLY A 29 -7.16 -11.26 10.53
CA GLY A 29 -8.33 -11.26 9.65
C GLY A 29 -8.28 -12.35 8.57
N PRO A 30 -8.07 -13.64 8.91
CA PRO A 30 -7.91 -14.68 7.92
C PRO A 30 -9.12 -14.76 6.98
N TYR A 31 -8.85 -14.95 5.69
CA TYR A 31 -9.86 -15.06 4.66
C TYR A 31 -9.47 -16.16 3.67
N SER A 32 -10.43 -16.99 3.27
CA SER A 32 -10.20 -17.99 2.23
C SER A 32 -11.49 -18.21 1.48
N ASN A 33 -11.45 -18.05 0.17
CA ASN A 33 -12.63 -18.26 -0.67
C ASN A 33 -12.22 -18.74 -2.07
N THR A 34 -13.15 -19.41 -2.74
CA THR A 34 -12.96 -19.90 -4.11
C THR A 34 -14.24 -19.71 -4.87
N ILE A 35 -14.15 -19.02 -6.01
CA ILE A 35 -15.28 -18.76 -6.90
C ILE A 35 -14.94 -19.19 -8.33
N GLN A 36 -15.97 -19.46 -9.12
CA GLN A 36 -15.84 -19.81 -10.54
C GLN A 36 -16.50 -18.77 -11.44
N SER A 37 -17.36 -17.92 -10.88
CA SER A 37 -18.06 -16.85 -11.60
C SER A 37 -18.56 -15.79 -10.62
N GLY A 38 -18.92 -14.62 -11.14
CA GLY A 38 -19.57 -13.56 -10.37
C GLY A 38 -18.61 -12.72 -9.54
N THR A 39 -19.13 -12.14 -8.46
CA THR A 39 -18.35 -11.32 -7.53
C THR A 39 -18.72 -11.64 -6.09
N VAL A 40 -17.72 -11.69 -5.22
CA VAL A 40 -17.89 -11.82 -3.78
C VAL A 40 -17.12 -10.70 -3.10
N ILE A 41 -17.75 -10.10 -2.09
CA ILE A 41 -17.12 -9.11 -1.21
C ILE A 41 -17.24 -9.64 0.23
N ALA A 42 -16.20 -9.45 1.03
CA ALA A 42 -16.21 -9.84 2.43
C ALA A 42 -15.29 -8.96 3.28
N SER A 43 -15.74 -8.64 4.49
CA SER A 43 -15.01 -7.85 5.49
C SER A 43 -14.36 -8.74 6.55
N GLN A 44 -13.11 -8.44 6.91
CA GLN A 44 -12.37 -9.14 7.96
C GLN A 44 -11.73 -8.14 8.94
N ALA A 45 -12.25 -8.13 10.16
CA ALA A 45 -11.64 -7.37 11.25
C ALA A 45 -10.25 -7.92 11.62
N GLY A 46 -9.34 -7.03 11.99
CA GLY A 46 -7.96 -7.39 12.32
C GLY A 46 -7.13 -6.23 12.83
N THR A 47 -5.81 -6.36 12.64
CA THR A 47 -4.78 -5.40 13.05
C THR A 47 -4.27 -4.54 11.90
N MET A 48 -4.80 -4.74 10.68
CA MET A 48 -4.54 -3.86 9.54
C MET A 48 -5.05 -2.44 9.82
N LEU A 49 -4.60 -1.50 9.00
CA LEU A 49 -5.02 -0.12 9.03
C LEU A 49 -6.54 0.01 8.93
N GLY A 50 -7.14 0.82 9.80
CA GLY A 50 -8.60 0.95 9.90
C GLY A 50 -9.28 -0.13 10.74
N GLY A 51 -8.56 -1.19 11.14
CA GLY A 51 -9.09 -2.28 11.97
C GLY A 51 -9.89 -3.34 11.19
N GLU A 52 -10.04 -3.16 9.89
CA GLU A 52 -10.75 -4.06 8.99
C GLU A 52 -10.12 -4.00 7.59
N ARG A 53 -10.15 -5.14 6.89
CA ARG A 53 -9.87 -5.23 5.47
C ARG A 53 -11.13 -5.75 4.77
N ASP A 54 -11.54 -5.05 3.72
CA ASP A 54 -12.49 -5.61 2.77
C ASP A 54 -11.75 -6.26 1.60
N THR A 55 -12.29 -7.39 1.17
CA THR A 55 -11.78 -8.16 0.04
C THR A 55 -12.84 -8.24 -1.03
N LEU A 56 -12.44 -8.07 -2.29
CA LEU A 56 -13.32 -8.24 -3.45
C LEU A 56 -12.70 -9.26 -4.39
N MET A 57 -13.49 -10.23 -4.81
CA MET A 57 -13.12 -11.23 -5.80
C MET A 57 -14.10 -11.15 -6.96
N THR A 58 -13.63 -10.91 -8.18
CA THR A 58 -14.45 -10.91 -9.40
C THR A 58 -13.84 -11.81 -10.44
N VAL A 59 -14.64 -12.71 -11.03
CA VAL A 59 -14.24 -13.46 -12.23
C VAL A 59 -14.85 -12.75 -13.44
N THR A 60 -13.98 -12.23 -14.31
CA THR A 60 -14.36 -11.48 -15.52
C THR A 60 -14.56 -12.43 -16.70
N SER A 61 -13.75 -13.49 -16.81
CA SER A 61 -13.88 -14.54 -17.82
C SER A 61 -13.39 -15.89 -17.28
N ASN A 62 -14.14 -16.96 -17.57
CA ASN A 62 -13.79 -18.32 -17.16
C ASN A 62 -14.43 -19.36 -18.10
N PRO A 63 -13.82 -19.62 -19.27
CA PRO A 63 -14.42 -20.46 -20.31
C PRO A 63 -14.57 -21.94 -19.90
N PHE A 64 -13.86 -22.37 -18.85
CA PHE A 64 -13.79 -23.76 -18.43
C PHE A 64 -14.43 -24.01 -17.05
N ASN A 65 -15.04 -22.98 -16.45
CA ASN A 65 -15.63 -23.03 -15.11
C ASN A 65 -14.64 -23.58 -14.06
N LEU A 66 -13.40 -23.10 -14.11
CA LEU A 66 -12.30 -23.43 -13.20
C LEU A 66 -12.24 -22.45 -12.02
N ASN A 67 -11.32 -22.65 -11.09
CA ASN A 67 -11.31 -21.93 -9.83
C ASN A 67 -10.47 -20.65 -9.89
N PHE A 68 -10.98 -19.61 -9.24
CA PHE A 68 -10.21 -18.47 -8.73
C PHE A 68 -10.25 -18.54 -7.21
N THR A 69 -9.09 -18.68 -6.58
CA THR A 69 -8.92 -18.84 -5.14
C THR A 69 -8.13 -17.68 -4.56
N VAL A 70 -8.63 -17.13 -3.46
CA VAL A 70 -7.91 -16.18 -2.59
C VAL A 70 -7.70 -16.85 -1.24
N THR A 71 -6.49 -16.72 -0.69
CA THR A 71 -6.14 -17.17 0.65
C THR A 71 -5.30 -16.12 1.34
N ILE A 72 -5.80 -15.61 2.47
CA ILE A 72 -5.11 -14.66 3.34
C ILE A 72 -4.98 -15.27 4.73
N GLN A 73 -3.76 -15.59 5.14
CA GLN A 73 -3.46 -16.18 6.45
C GLN A 73 -1.94 -16.21 6.67
N ASN A 74 -1.52 -16.32 7.93
CA ASN A 74 -0.13 -16.55 8.32
C ASN A 74 0.87 -15.52 7.74
N GLY A 75 0.46 -14.27 7.60
CA GLY A 75 1.31 -13.21 7.08
C GLY A 75 1.43 -13.17 5.56
N LEU A 76 0.47 -13.76 4.84
CA LEU A 76 0.45 -13.81 3.38
C LEU A 76 -0.95 -13.53 2.85
N SER A 77 -1.03 -12.79 1.75
CA SER A 77 -2.18 -12.74 0.85
C SER A 77 -1.80 -13.39 -0.48
N ALA A 78 -2.43 -14.51 -0.83
CA ALA A 78 -2.12 -15.32 -1.99
C ALA A 78 -3.34 -15.50 -2.90
N ILE A 79 -3.11 -15.29 -4.19
CA ILE A 79 -4.08 -15.38 -5.28
C ILE A 79 -3.64 -16.51 -6.19
N SER A 80 -4.58 -17.39 -6.54
CA SER A 80 -4.36 -18.42 -7.57
C SER A 80 -5.54 -18.50 -8.52
N ASN A 81 -5.26 -18.42 -9.81
CA ASN A 81 -6.17 -18.56 -10.92
C ASN A 81 -5.83 -19.84 -11.69
N ASP A 82 -6.81 -20.71 -11.85
CA ASP A 82 -6.69 -21.82 -12.78
C ASP A 82 -6.54 -21.32 -14.23
N VAL A 83 -6.17 -22.23 -15.12
CA VAL A 83 -5.90 -21.91 -16.54
C VAL A 83 -7.04 -21.14 -17.20
N SER A 84 -6.68 -20.03 -17.84
CA SER A 84 -7.60 -19.13 -18.57
C SER A 84 -8.70 -18.50 -17.71
N VAL A 85 -8.55 -18.49 -16.38
CA VAL A 85 -9.39 -17.68 -15.49
C VAL A 85 -8.84 -16.26 -15.46
N ASP A 86 -9.66 -15.31 -15.89
CA ASP A 86 -9.41 -13.88 -15.81
C ASP A 86 -10.20 -13.34 -14.60
N SER A 87 -9.50 -12.65 -13.70
CA SER A 87 -10.05 -12.23 -12.43
C SER A 87 -9.43 -10.94 -11.91
N MET A 88 -10.21 -10.27 -11.05
CA MET A 88 -9.79 -9.10 -10.30
C MET A 88 -9.88 -9.42 -8.81
N PHE A 89 -8.82 -9.07 -8.08
CA PHE A 89 -8.78 -9.08 -6.64
C PHE A 89 -8.65 -7.66 -6.10
N GLY A 90 -9.53 -7.28 -5.18
CA GLY A 90 -9.52 -5.98 -4.53
C GLY A 90 -9.22 -6.09 -3.04
N LEU A 91 -8.52 -5.09 -2.52
CA LEU A 91 -8.33 -4.81 -1.11
C LEU A 91 -8.79 -3.38 -0.82
N ASP A 92 -9.53 -3.18 0.27
CA ASP A 92 -9.94 -1.85 0.71
C ASP A 92 -9.71 -1.67 2.22
N TYR A 93 -9.30 -0.46 2.56
CA TYR A 93 -9.03 -0.03 3.93
C TYR A 93 -9.67 1.35 4.14
N ASP A 94 -10.87 1.36 4.72
CA ASP A 94 -11.62 2.60 4.99
C ASP A 94 -12.34 2.61 6.35
N GLY A 95 -11.86 1.78 7.27
CA GLY A 95 -12.37 1.67 8.64
C GLY A 95 -13.49 0.64 8.76
N ALA A 96 -13.74 0.15 9.98
CA ALA A 96 -14.72 -0.90 10.21
C ALA A 96 -16.15 -0.50 9.78
N GLY A 97 -16.70 -1.26 8.83
CA GLY A 97 -18.01 -1.10 8.23
C GLY A 97 -18.71 -2.44 7.97
N GLU A 98 -19.79 -2.43 7.18
CA GLU A 98 -20.41 -3.68 6.71
C GLU A 98 -20.53 -3.63 5.19
N GLU A 99 -19.89 -4.60 4.53
CA GLU A 99 -20.11 -4.87 3.12
C GLU A 99 -21.41 -5.68 2.95
N THR A 100 -22.48 -5.03 2.47
CA THR A 100 -23.83 -5.62 2.37
C THR A 100 -24.10 -6.39 1.07
N GLY A 101 -23.02 -6.82 0.40
CA GLY A 101 -23.05 -7.49 -0.90
C GLY A 101 -23.09 -6.51 -2.07
N GLY A 102 -22.55 -6.94 -3.21
CA GLY A 102 -22.43 -6.09 -4.40
C GLY A 102 -21.23 -6.45 -5.26
N ASN A 103 -20.85 -5.52 -6.14
CA ASN A 103 -19.69 -5.62 -7.03
C ASN A 103 -18.74 -4.42 -6.90
N VAL A 104 -18.92 -3.60 -5.85
CA VAL A 104 -18.11 -2.42 -5.54
C VAL A 104 -18.03 -2.31 -4.02
N PHE A 105 -16.85 -1.99 -3.51
CA PHE A 105 -16.63 -1.68 -2.09
C PHE A 105 -17.48 -0.50 -1.63
N ILE A 106 -18.22 -0.68 -0.53
CA ILE A 106 -19.06 0.35 0.08
C ILE A 106 -18.19 1.23 0.97
N PRO A 107 -18.17 2.57 0.78
CA PRO A 107 -17.38 3.44 1.65
C PRO A 107 -17.73 3.27 3.14
N GLY A 108 -16.75 2.88 3.93
CA GLY A 108 -16.75 2.84 5.38
C GLY A 108 -16.70 4.24 6.04
N PRO A 109 -16.56 4.29 7.37
CA PRO A 109 -16.56 5.54 8.14
C PRO A 109 -15.31 6.42 7.94
N GLY A 110 -14.27 5.88 7.32
CA GLY A 110 -12.96 6.51 7.09
C GLY A 110 -11.90 6.05 8.09
N LEU A 111 -10.64 6.30 7.75
CA LEU A 111 -9.45 5.98 8.56
C LEU A 111 -9.17 6.98 9.71
N GLY A 112 -10.13 7.85 10.04
CA GLY A 112 -10.00 8.82 11.13
C GLY A 112 -8.98 9.92 10.85
N ASN A 113 -8.94 10.43 9.61
CA ASN A 113 -8.08 11.53 9.18
C ASN A 113 -6.59 11.20 9.30
N LEU A 114 -6.18 10.07 8.72
CA LEU A 114 -4.82 9.59 8.89
C LEU A 114 -3.84 10.43 8.06
N ASP A 115 -2.79 10.91 8.73
CA ASP A 115 -1.80 11.78 8.10
C ASP A 115 -0.71 10.98 7.38
N PHE A 116 -0.78 11.01 6.04
CA PHE A 116 0.19 10.43 5.12
C PHE A 116 1.22 11.43 4.59
N SER A 117 1.21 12.69 5.05
CA SER A 117 2.09 13.75 4.52
C SER A 117 3.58 13.51 4.76
N SER A 118 3.91 12.61 5.68
CA SER A 118 5.29 12.17 5.94
C SER A 118 5.77 11.01 5.06
N PHE A 119 4.87 10.38 4.30
CA PHE A 119 5.17 9.30 3.37
C PHE A 119 5.22 9.80 1.93
N ASP A 120 5.96 9.10 1.06
CA ASP A 120 6.07 9.46 -0.35
C ASP A 120 5.61 8.35 -1.31
N ARG A 121 5.33 7.16 -0.77
CA ARG A 121 4.97 5.98 -1.56
C ARG A 121 4.15 4.96 -0.78
N LEU A 122 3.37 4.17 -1.52
CA LEU A 122 2.99 2.83 -1.08
C LEU A 122 4.07 1.84 -1.52
N ARG A 123 4.36 0.89 -0.65
CA ARG A 123 5.27 -0.22 -0.88
C ARG A 123 4.52 -1.52 -0.77
N PHE A 124 4.67 -2.35 -1.79
CA PHE A 124 4.14 -3.70 -1.88
C PHE A 124 5.31 -4.67 -1.81
N ASN A 125 5.30 -5.57 -0.84
CA ASN A 125 6.30 -6.63 -0.75
C ASN A 125 5.67 -7.92 -1.27
N PHE A 126 6.11 -8.32 -2.46
CA PHE A 126 5.68 -9.55 -3.11
C PHE A 126 6.61 -10.69 -2.71
N ILE A 127 6.03 -11.86 -2.47
CA ILE A 127 6.76 -13.13 -2.41
C ILE A 127 7.08 -13.59 -3.83
N SER A 128 6.09 -13.51 -4.73
CA SER A 128 6.22 -13.85 -6.14
C SER A 128 4.99 -13.38 -6.91
N ASN A 129 5.15 -13.31 -8.22
CA ASN A 129 4.10 -13.09 -9.20
C ASN A 129 4.53 -13.76 -10.52
N ASP A 130 3.69 -14.61 -11.09
CA ASP A 130 4.11 -15.44 -12.23
C ASP A 130 3.92 -14.83 -13.62
N LEU A 131 3.02 -13.84 -13.73
CA LEU A 131 2.69 -13.11 -14.95
C LEU A 131 2.65 -11.60 -14.67
N ASP A 132 2.61 -10.75 -15.69
CA ASP A 132 2.42 -9.32 -15.42
C ASP A 132 1.04 -9.06 -14.78
N LEU A 133 1.02 -8.21 -13.75
CA LEU A 133 -0.21 -7.78 -13.06
C LEU A 133 -0.47 -6.30 -13.31
N ASN A 134 -1.73 -5.96 -13.56
CA ASN A 134 -2.19 -4.58 -13.49
C ASN A 134 -2.54 -4.27 -12.04
N LEU A 135 -1.78 -3.36 -11.43
CA LEU A 135 -2.01 -2.82 -10.11
C LEU A 135 -2.68 -1.46 -10.24
N ARG A 136 -3.87 -1.31 -9.67
CA ARG A 136 -4.52 -0.01 -9.50
C ARG A 136 -4.50 0.38 -8.03
N VAL A 137 -4.09 1.60 -7.76
CA VAL A 137 -4.12 2.21 -6.42
C VAL A 137 -5.05 3.40 -6.46
N GLU A 138 -5.93 3.50 -5.47
CA GLU A 138 -6.76 4.67 -5.20
C GLU A 138 -6.58 5.10 -3.74
N ILE A 139 -6.33 6.38 -3.52
CA ILE A 139 -6.26 7.01 -2.19
C ILE A 139 -7.31 8.11 -2.19
N ARG A 140 -8.11 8.21 -1.13
CA ARG A 140 -9.22 9.17 -1.05
C ARG A 140 -9.21 9.96 0.25
N THR A 141 -9.68 11.19 0.15
CA THR A 141 -10.10 12.03 1.28
C THR A 141 -11.60 12.22 1.18
N TYR A 142 -12.36 11.51 2.02
CA TYR A 142 -13.81 11.44 2.07
C TYR A 142 -14.45 11.50 0.66
N THR A 143 -15.50 12.31 0.49
CA THR A 143 -16.20 12.54 -0.77
C THR A 143 -15.55 13.62 -1.64
N GLN A 144 -14.42 14.18 -1.21
CA GLN A 144 -13.89 15.42 -1.79
C GLN A 144 -12.87 15.18 -2.90
N GLY A 145 -11.93 14.26 -2.72
CA GLY A 145 -10.81 14.09 -3.66
C GLY A 145 -10.22 12.69 -3.69
N MET A 146 -9.75 12.29 -4.87
CA MET A 146 -9.12 11.00 -5.10
C MET A 146 -7.81 11.16 -5.88
N SER A 147 -6.77 10.47 -5.45
CA SER A 147 -5.55 10.26 -6.21
C SER A 147 -5.49 8.79 -6.64
N PHE A 148 -5.23 8.51 -7.92
CA PHE A 148 -5.20 7.14 -8.42
C PHE A 148 -4.12 6.92 -9.49
N GLY A 149 -3.73 5.66 -9.70
CA GLY A 149 -2.82 5.29 -10.77
C GLY A 149 -2.96 3.81 -11.12
N ASP A 150 -2.70 3.50 -12.38
CA ASP A 150 -2.65 2.15 -12.93
C ASP A 150 -1.20 1.84 -13.32
N PHE A 151 -0.71 0.69 -12.86
CA PHE A 151 0.69 0.30 -12.92
C PHE A 151 0.81 -1.14 -13.41
N VAL A 152 1.91 -1.45 -14.10
CA VAL A 152 2.24 -2.84 -14.44
C VAL A 152 3.32 -3.32 -13.47
N VAL A 153 2.99 -4.36 -12.70
CA VAL A 153 3.94 -5.10 -11.87
C VAL A 153 4.47 -6.25 -12.72
N PRO A 154 5.75 -6.26 -13.10
CA PRO A 154 6.29 -7.30 -13.96
C PRO A 154 6.32 -8.65 -13.25
N ALA A 155 6.19 -9.73 -14.03
CA ALA A 155 6.38 -11.09 -13.54
C ALA A 155 7.75 -11.25 -12.85
N GLN A 156 7.75 -11.81 -11.64
CA GLN A 156 8.95 -12.06 -10.86
C GLN A 156 8.72 -13.23 -9.88
N GLN A 157 9.51 -14.28 -10.03
CA GLN A 157 9.36 -15.56 -9.34
C GLN A 157 10.12 -15.63 -7.99
N SER A 158 10.79 -14.54 -7.59
CA SER A 158 11.50 -14.42 -6.33
C SER A 158 11.01 -13.19 -5.55
N PRO A 159 11.13 -13.16 -4.20
CA PRO A 159 10.65 -12.03 -3.42
C PRO A 159 11.20 -10.69 -3.91
N PHE A 160 10.31 -9.70 -4.03
CA PHE A 160 10.65 -8.37 -4.54
C PHE A 160 9.74 -7.30 -3.96
N THR A 161 10.17 -6.05 -4.12
CA THR A 161 9.42 -4.88 -3.66
C THR A 161 8.99 -4.06 -4.86
N TYR A 162 7.74 -3.60 -4.86
CA TYR A 162 7.19 -2.65 -5.83
C TYR A 162 6.75 -1.38 -5.12
N ASP A 163 7.25 -0.23 -5.55
CA ASP A 163 6.94 1.07 -4.96
C ASP A 163 6.04 1.88 -5.90
N VAL A 164 4.92 2.38 -5.39
CA VAL A 164 4.03 3.33 -6.06
C VAL A 164 4.21 4.70 -5.41
N LEU A 165 4.89 5.61 -6.12
CA LEU A 165 5.14 6.96 -5.62
C LEU A 165 3.84 7.79 -5.62
N PHE A 166 3.56 8.52 -4.54
CA PHE A 166 2.37 9.39 -4.48
C PHE A 166 2.37 10.47 -5.54
N ASN A 167 3.54 10.97 -5.93
CA ASN A 167 3.68 11.97 -7.01
C ASN A 167 3.41 11.41 -8.41
N SER A 168 3.30 10.08 -8.56
CA SER A 168 2.94 9.43 -9.82
C SER A 168 1.43 9.28 -10.00
N LEU A 169 0.65 9.51 -8.94
CA LEU A 169 -0.80 9.38 -8.97
C LEU A 169 -1.44 10.57 -9.69
N SER A 170 -2.39 10.25 -10.58
CA SER A 170 -3.29 11.22 -11.19
C SER A 170 -4.31 11.71 -10.18
N GLN A 171 -4.78 12.95 -10.34
CA GLN A 171 -5.73 13.58 -9.43
C GLN A 171 -7.12 13.63 -10.06
N GLN A 172 -8.13 13.25 -9.29
CA GLN A 172 -9.54 13.47 -9.58
C GLN A 172 -10.17 14.32 -8.48
N ASN A 173 -11.00 15.29 -8.87
CA ASN A 173 -11.67 16.24 -7.95
C ASN A 173 -10.69 17.00 -7.02
N GLY A 174 -9.49 17.33 -7.51
CA GLY A 174 -8.46 18.03 -6.74
C GLY A 174 -7.43 17.12 -6.05
N GLY A 175 -7.56 15.81 -6.19
CA GLY A 175 -6.65 14.84 -5.59
C GLY A 175 -6.97 14.55 -4.13
N ALA A 176 -6.41 13.45 -3.60
CA ALA A 176 -6.48 13.17 -2.17
C ALA A 176 -5.64 14.21 -1.39
N ASN A 177 -6.15 14.63 -0.24
CA ASN A 177 -5.37 15.36 0.75
C ASN A 177 -4.59 14.36 1.60
N PHE A 178 -3.28 14.23 1.35
CA PHE A 178 -2.45 13.28 2.11
C PHE A 178 -2.28 13.62 3.59
N ALA A 179 -2.71 14.79 4.08
CA ALA A 179 -2.78 15.06 5.51
C ALA A 179 -4.06 14.51 6.17
N ASP A 180 -4.98 13.97 5.36
CA ASP A 180 -6.33 13.57 5.74
C ASP A 180 -6.79 12.41 4.83
N VAL A 181 -6.13 11.25 4.97
CA VAL A 181 -6.47 10.05 4.19
C VAL A 181 -7.57 9.28 4.92
N ASP A 182 -8.63 8.96 4.19
CA ASP A 182 -9.79 8.24 4.70
C ASP A 182 -9.94 6.84 4.13
N ARG A 183 -9.35 6.58 2.96
CA ARG A 183 -9.51 5.31 2.27
C ARG A 183 -8.35 5.01 1.35
N ILE A 184 -7.94 3.75 1.34
CA ILE A 184 -6.97 3.20 0.41
C ILE A 184 -7.60 1.96 -0.24
N THR A 185 -7.78 2.01 -1.55
CA THR A 185 -8.30 0.89 -2.35
C THR A 185 -7.24 0.42 -3.33
N ILE A 186 -7.08 -0.89 -3.45
CA ILE A 186 -6.05 -1.52 -4.25
C ILE A 186 -6.72 -2.61 -5.06
N TYR A 187 -6.55 -2.59 -6.37
CA TYR A 187 -7.01 -3.66 -7.25
C TYR A 187 -5.82 -4.30 -7.96
N PHE A 188 -5.86 -5.62 -8.04
CA PHE A 188 -4.97 -6.44 -8.83
C PHE A 188 -5.83 -7.10 -9.91
N ASP A 189 -5.54 -6.76 -11.16
CA ASP A 189 -6.14 -7.36 -12.34
C ASP A 189 -5.04 -8.06 -13.12
N GLY A 190 -5.08 -9.39 -13.13
CA GLY A 190 -4.05 -10.20 -13.73
C GLY A 190 -4.31 -10.45 -15.22
N MET A 191 -3.26 -10.80 -15.97
CA MET A 191 -3.51 -11.57 -17.18
C MET A 191 -4.22 -12.90 -16.81
N PRO A 192 -4.97 -13.53 -17.74
CA PRO A 192 -5.61 -14.81 -17.44
C PRO A 192 -4.61 -15.83 -16.90
N SER A 193 -4.96 -16.51 -15.81
CA SER A 193 -4.12 -17.46 -15.04
C SER A 193 -2.97 -16.83 -14.22
N ALA A 194 -3.02 -15.53 -13.91
CA ALA A 194 -1.98 -14.91 -13.07
C ALA A 194 -2.14 -15.25 -11.59
N ASP A 195 -1.02 -15.70 -11.00
CA ASP A 195 -0.88 -16.07 -9.59
C ASP A 195 0.13 -15.15 -8.91
N PHE A 196 -0.19 -14.69 -7.71
CA PHE A 196 0.73 -13.87 -6.93
C PHE A 196 0.53 -14.01 -5.43
N ALA A 197 1.55 -13.60 -4.69
CA ALA A 197 1.50 -13.52 -3.23
C ALA A 197 2.20 -12.27 -2.70
N LEU A 198 1.58 -11.65 -1.70
CA LEU A 198 2.08 -10.50 -0.95
C LEU A 198 2.39 -10.91 0.49
N SER A 199 3.46 -10.36 1.06
CA SER A 199 3.74 -10.45 2.49
C SER A 199 3.17 -9.27 3.27
N ASP A 200 3.19 -8.07 2.69
CA ASP A 200 2.71 -6.87 3.36
C ASP A 200 2.60 -5.68 2.40
N ILE A 201 1.85 -4.67 2.86
CA ILE A 201 1.68 -3.37 2.23
C ILE A 201 2.00 -2.29 3.26
N GLN A 202 2.76 -1.27 2.86
CA GLN A 202 3.21 -0.21 3.77
C GLN A 202 3.13 1.16 3.10
N ALA A 203 2.91 2.22 3.89
CA ALA A 203 3.27 3.57 3.50
C ALA A 203 4.70 3.86 4.00
N VAL A 204 5.58 4.28 3.10
CA VAL A 204 7.01 4.43 3.39
C VAL A 204 7.42 5.89 3.16
N PRO A 205 8.24 6.47 4.05
CA PRO A 205 8.79 7.81 3.86
C PRO A 205 9.96 7.80 2.87
N GLU A 206 10.30 8.98 2.33
CA GLU A 206 11.47 9.11 1.47
C GLU A 206 12.71 8.54 2.20
N PRO A 207 13.48 7.63 1.57
CA PRO A 207 14.75 7.20 2.12
C PRO A 207 15.61 8.43 2.41
N ALA A 208 16.33 8.42 3.55
CA ALA A 208 17.05 9.52 4.20
C ALA A 208 18.09 10.32 3.36
N SER A 209 18.02 10.30 2.04
CA SER A 209 18.62 11.23 1.08
C SER A 209 18.52 12.70 1.54
N VAL A 210 17.42 13.09 2.20
CA VAL A 210 17.28 14.39 2.86
C VAL A 210 18.24 14.57 4.03
N ALA A 211 18.42 13.56 4.88
CA ALA A 211 19.39 13.59 5.99
C ALA A 211 20.83 13.70 5.48
N VAL A 212 21.15 13.07 4.34
CA VAL A 212 22.46 13.19 3.68
C VAL A 212 22.67 14.61 3.11
N LEU A 213 21.64 15.24 2.54
CA LEU A 213 21.72 16.62 2.08
C LEU A 213 21.99 17.59 3.25
N ILE A 214 21.33 17.39 4.39
CA ILE A 214 21.50 18.20 5.61
C ILE A 214 22.90 17.98 6.22
N ALA A 215 23.38 16.73 6.28
CA ALA A 215 24.74 16.44 6.73
C ALA A 215 25.80 17.04 5.78
N GLY A 216 25.55 17.00 4.47
CA GLY A 216 26.42 17.60 3.44
C GLY A 216 26.50 19.12 3.53
N LEU A 217 25.37 19.81 3.72
CA LEU A 217 25.31 21.26 3.94
C LEU A 217 25.95 21.66 5.28
N GLY A 218 25.72 20.89 6.34
CA GLY A 218 26.37 21.07 7.64
C GLY A 218 27.90 20.98 7.54
N GLY A 219 28.41 19.99 6.79
CA GLY A 219 29.84 19.85 6.50
C GLY A 219 30.43 21.02 5.69
N LEU A 220 29.71 21.51 4.69
CA LEU A 220 30.13 22.66 3.87
C LEU A 220 30.19 23.96 4.68
N LEU A 221 29.20 24.22 5.54
CA LEU A 221 29.17 25.40 6.41
C LEU A 221 30.22 25.33 7.52
N ALA A 222 30.49 24.14 8.07
CA ALA A 222 31.57 23.95 9.05
C ALA A 222 32.97 24.13 8.44
N ARG A 223 33.16 23.74 7.18
CA ARG A 223 34.43 23.92 6.45
C ARG A 223 34.75 25.40 6.17
N ARG A 224 33.73 26.23 5.94
CA ARG A 224 33.92 27.67 5.65
C ARG A 224 34.31 28.51 6.88
N LYS A 225 34.20 27.95 8.09
CA LYS A 225 34.60 28.58 9.36
C LYS A 225 35.98 28.14 9.88
N ARG A 226 36.69 27.28 9.14
CA ARG A 226 38.12 27.02 9.33
C ARG A 226 38.91 27.77 8.27
#